data_AF-A0AAW0UFM2-F1
#
_entry.id   AF-A0AAW0UFM2-F1
#
_cell.length_a   1.000
_cell.length_b   1.000
_cell.length_c   1.000
_cell.angle_alpha   90.00
_cell.angle_beta   90.00
_cell.angle_gamma   90.00
#
_symmetry.space_group_name_H-M   'P 1'
#
loop_
_entity.id
_entity.type
_entity.pdbx_description
1 polymer ?
#
loop_
_entity_poly.entity_id
_entity_poly.type
_entity_poly.pdbx_seq_one_letter_code
_entity_poly.pdbx_strand_id
1 'polypeptide(L)'
;MYSDPANKAFLAFLQPVVSHVNRVNKLFEANQCDASKLLADLMSLYQSILNRVMMPRTFPTWQTVTNFDVRDERDHLPLQAVDMGVQFNLEVGRSRLDPGIVNTIKTHGRDFLMHLLKELQQRLPSNIEILQSLDALTPETVLGIRKPRLNELSFLSKYTGDLGQLDEQWQRIGTVAWPKDTHVTHNGGGILVLSGDFNAHHPLMEP
;
A
#
# COMPACT_ATOMS: atom_id res chain seq x y z
N MET A 1 -29.56 23.28 -8.19
CA MET A 1 -28.61 22.34 -7.56
C MET A 1 -27.17 22.85 -7.64
N TYR A 2 -26.63 23.20 -8.82
CA TYR A 2 -25.27 23.76 -8.98
C TYR A 2 -25.11 25.25 -8.60
N SER A 3 -26.20 26.02 -8.50
CA SER A 3 -26.18 27.44 -8.14
C SER A 3 -26.23 27.71 -6.62
N ASP A 4 -26.33 26.65 -5.81
CA ASP A 4 -26.37 26.78 -4.35
C ASP A 4 -24.93 26.88 -3.81
N PRO A 5 -24.56 27.98 -3.13
CA PRO A 5 -23.22 28.15 -2.58
C PRO A 5 -22.85 27.06 -1.55
N ALA A 6 -23.83 26.49 -0.83
CA ALA A 6 -23.61 25.39 0.11
C ALA A 6 -23.15 24.11 -0.62
N ASN A 7 -23.84 23.75 -1.71
CA ASN A 7 -23.46 22.59 -2.53
C ASN A 7 -22.10 22.80 -3.19
N LYS A 8 -21.82 24.01 -3.68
CA LYS A 8 -20.53 24.34 -4.27
C LYS A 8 -19.39 24.18 -3.26
N ALA A 9 -19.56 24.67 -2.03
CA ALA A 9 -18.59 24.47 -0.96
C ALA A 9 -18.37 22.98 -0.68
N PHE A 10 -19.44 22.19 -0.52
CA PHE A 10 -19.32 20.75 -0.29
C PHE A 10 -18.62 20.01 -1.43
N LEU A 11 -18.92 20.34 -2.69
CA LEU A 11 -18.24 19.77 -3.85
C LEU A 11 -16.75 20.16 -3.90
N ALA A 12 -16.40 21.39 -3.51
CA ALA A 12 -15.01 21.83 -3.41
C ALA A 12 -14.22 21.02 -2.37
N PHE A 13 -14.87 20.56 -1.30
CA PHE A 13 -14.30 19.61 -0.35
C PHE A 13 -14.17 18.20 -0.93
N LEU A 14 -15.24 17.67 -1.56
CA LEU A 14 -15.27 16.30 -2.06
C LEU A 14 -14.29 16.05 -3.22
N GLN A 15 -14.17 17.01 -4.14
CA GLN A 15 -13.39 16.87 -5.37
C GLN A 15 -11.96 16.33 -5.13
N PRO A 16 -11.11 16.92 -4.27
CA PRO A 16 -9.76 16.42 -4.06
C PRO A 16 -9.74 15.03 -3.42
N VAL A 17 -10.67 14.73 -2.51
CA VAL A 17 -10.75 13.42 -1.83
C VAL A 17 -11.11 12.33 -2.84
N VAL A 18 -12.17 12.54 -3.60
CA VAL A 18 -12.65 11.60 -4.63
C VAL A 18 -11.61 11.43 -5.74
N SER A 19 -10.93 12.51 -6.14
CA SER A 19 -9.85 12.45 -7.13
C SER A 19 -8.69 11.55 -6.66
N HIS A 20 -8.31 11.64 -5.38
CA HIS A 20 -7.26 10.79 -4.82
C HIS A 20 -7.70 9.32 -4.76
N VAL A 21 -8.93 9.04 -4.30
CA VAL A 21 -9.49 7.68 -4.29
C VAL A 21 -9.52 7.09 -5.71
N ASN A 22 -9.99 7.85 -6.69
CA ASN A 22 -10.05 7.40 -8.08
C ASN A 22 -8.66 7.16 -8.68
N ARG A 23 -7.65 7.98 -8.31
CA ARG A 23 -6.26 7.74 -8.71
C ARG A 23 -5.80 6.37 -8.24
N VAL A 24 -5.99 6.07 -6.95
CA VAL A 24 -5.57 4.80 -6.37
C VAL A 24 -6.34 3.63 -6.99
N ASN A 25 -7.66 3.73 -7.15
CA ASN A 25 -8.45 2.68 -7.82
C ASN A 25 -7.93 2.38 -9.23
N LYS A 26 -7.58 3.39 -10.03
CA LYS A 26 -6.99 3.19 -11.36
C LYS A 26 -5.66 2.47 -11.33
N LEU A 27 -4.86 2.62 -10.27
CA LEU A 27 -3.62 1.85 -10.11
C LEU A 27 -3.93 0.37 -9.90
N PHE A 28 -4.99 0.04 -9.14
CA PHE A 28 -5.44 -1.35 -8.98
C PHE A 28 -6.02 -1.96 -10.27
N GLU A 29 -6.50 -1.13 -11.20
CA GLU A 29 -7.00 -1.56 -12.51
C GLU A 29 -5.90 -1.74 -13.57
N ALA A 30 -4.66 -1.37 -13.28
CA ALA A 30 -3.57 -1.47 -14.24
C ALA A 30 -3.04 -2.91 -14.41
N ASN A 31 -2.72 -3.27 -15.65
CA ASN A 31 -2.33 -4.64 -16.03
C ASN A 31 -0.93 -5.07 -15.53
N GLN A 32 -0.07 -4.11 -15.19
CA GLN A 32 1.29 -4.35 -14.70
C GLN A 32 1.57 -3.40 -13.54
N CYS A 33 1.25 -3.85 -12.33
CA CYS A 33 1.55 -3.09 -11.12
C CYS A 33 2.28 -3.97 -10.11
N ASP A 34 3.25 -3.33 -9.45
CA ASP A 34 3.95 -3.91 -8.32
C ASP A 34 3.03 -3.89 -7.09
N ALA A 35 2.71 -5.07 -6.58
CA ALA A 35 1.72 -5.24 -5.51
C ALA A 35 2.10 -4.49 -4.23
N SER A 36 3.40 -4.37 -3.94
CA SER A 36 3.86 -3.63 -2.76
C SER A 36 3.75 -2.12 -2.92
N LYS A 37 3.98 -1.60 -4.13
CA LYS A 37 3.78 -0.18 -4.45
C LYS A 37 2.30 0.19 -4.40
N LEU A 38 1.42 -0.65 -4.94
CA LEU A 38 -0.03 -0.47 -4.81
C LEU A 38 -0.47 -0.40 -3.35
N LEU A 39 0.12 -1.25 -2.52
CA LEU A 39 -0.13 -1.27 -1.10
C LEU A 39 0.39 -0.01 -0.40
N ALA A 40 1.56 0.51 -0.79
CA ALA A 40 2.08 1.78 -0.28
C ALA A 40 1.21 2.98 -0.69
N ASP A 41 0.72 3.02 -1.93
CA ASP A 41 -0.22 4.05 -2.40
C ASP A 41 -1.53 4.02 -1.60
N LEU A 42 -2.05 2.82 -1.29
CA LEU A 42 -3.24 2.68 -0.44
C LEU A 42 -2.98 3.15 1.00
N MET A 43 -1.77 2.92 1.56
CA MET A 43 -1.40 3.46 2.90
C MET A 43 -1.42 4.97 2.89
N SER A 44 -0.79 5.54 1.87
CA SER A 44 -0.68 6.98 1.74
C SER A 44 -2.07 7.62 1.63
N LEU A 45 -2.97 7.02 0.85
CA LEU A 45 -4.38 7.44 0.79
C LEU A 45 -5.04 7.37 2.16
N TYR A 46 -4.97 6.22 2.84
CA TYR A 46 -5.58 6.03 4.15
C TYR A 46 -5.07 7.05 5.17
N GLN A 47 -3.75 7.18 5.33
CA GLN A 47 -3.13 8.15 6.24
C GLN A 47 -3.51 9.59 5.88
N SER A 48 -3.57 9.93 4.58
CA SER A 48 -3.94 11.28 4.13
C SER A 48 -5.38 11.66 4.50
N ILE A 49 -6.29 10.69 4.53
CA ILE A 49 -7.69 10.90 4.95
C ILE A 49 -7.77 10.94 6.47
N LEU A 50 -7.06 10.03 7.15
CA LEU A 50 -7.03 9.91 8.59
C LEU A 50 -6.57 11.20 9.27
N ASN A 51 -5.48 11.78 8.77
CA ASN A 51 -4.89 13.02 9.29
C ASN A 51 -5.82 14.24 9.18
N ARG A 52 -6.92 14.16 8.40
CA ARG A 52 -7.90 15.25 8.30
C ARG A 52 -8.96 15.21 9.39
N VAL A 53 -9.22 14.05 9.99
CA VAL A 53 -10.34 13.84 10.93
C VAL A 53 -9.90 13.30 12.29
N MET A 54 -8.67 12.84 12.42
CA MET A 54 -8.16 12.23 13.65
C MET A 54 -6.91 12.95 14.16
N MET A 55 -6.67 12.80 15.46
CA MET A 55 -5.46 13.29 16.09
C MET A 55 -4.22 12.68 15.39
N PRO A 56 -3.12 13.45 15.23
CA PRO A 56 -1.93 12.96 14.54
C PRO A 56 -1.44 11.64 15.14
N ARG A 57 -1.46 10.59 14.33
CA ARG A 57 -1.03 9.26 14.74
C ARG A 57 -0.25 8.61 13.60
N THR A 58 0.89 8.02 13.94
CA THR A 58 1.72 7.30 12.98
C THR A 58 1.37 5.83 13.03
N PHE A 59 1.08 5.25 11.87
CA PHE A 59 0.88 3.81 11.71
C PHE A 59 2.12 3.24 11.04
N PRO A 60 3.05 2.64 11.81
CA PRO A 60 4.27 2.11 11.23
C PRO A 60 4.01 0.92 10.32
N THR A 61 2.91 0.19 10.53
CA THR A 61 2.55 -1.01 9.77
C THR A 61 1.05 -1.13 9.52
N TRP A 62 0.65 -1.89 8.52
CA TRP A 62 -0.77 -2.10 8.22
C TRP A 62 -1.54 -2.88 9.29
N GLN A 63 -0.89 -3.73 10.09
CA GLN A 63 -1.56 -4.43 11.19
C GLN A 63 -2.08 -3.43 12.22
N THR A 64 -1.30 -2.37 12.47
CA THR A 64 -1.74 -1.29 13.36
C THR A 64 -2.93 -0.54 12.78
N VAL A 65 -3.04 -0.45 11.45
CA VAL A 65 -4.20 0.16 10.76
C VAL A 65 -5.43 -0.75 10.81
N THR A 66 -5.29 -2.06 10.61
CA THR A 66 -6.42 -3.00 10.62
C THR A 66 -7.01 -3.16 12.02
N ASN A 67 -6.16 -3.07 13.05
CA ASN A 67 -6.59 -3.18 14.46
C ASN A 67 -7.09 -1.84 15.01
N PHE A 68 -6.95 -0.76 14.26
CA PHE A 68 -7.37 0.57 14.69
C PHE A 68 -8.86 0.76 14.51
N ASP A 69 -9.55 1.00 15.62
CA ASP A 69 -10.98 1.33 15.59
C ASP A 69 -11.18 2.82 15.32
N VAL A 70 -11.47 3.13 14.06
CA VAL A 70 -11.78 4.49 13.61
C VAL A 70 -13.03 5.05 14.30
N ARG A 71 -13.87 4.22 14.96
CA ARG A 71 -15.08 4.67 15.66
C ARG A 71 -14.81 5.22 17.06
N ASP A 72 -13.60 5.05 17.60
CA ASP A 72 -13.27 5.57 18.91
C ASP A 72 -13.20 7.11 18.88
N GLU A 73 -14.24 7.76 19.39
CA GLU A 73 -14.39 9.21 19.39
C GLU A 73 -13.25 9.93 20.13
N ARG A 74 -12.51 9.23 21.01
CA ARG A 74 -11.37 9.81 21.75
C ARG A 74 -10.21 10.21 20.84
N ASP A 75 -10.07 9.55 19.69
CA ASP A 75 -9.03 9.84 18.72
C ASP A 75 -9.52 10.83 17.63
N HIS A 76 -10.78 11.29 17.69
CA HIS A 76 -11.36 12.19 16.69
C HIS A 76 -10.97 13.64 16.94
N LEU A 77 -10.72 14.38 15.86
CA LEU A 77 -10.61 15.83 15.94
C LEU A 77 -11.97 16.46 16.23
N PRO A 78 -12.01 17.57 17.00
CA PRO A 78 -13.22 18.36 17.10
C PRO A 78 -13.60 18.88 15.69
N LEU A 79 -14.90 19.02 15.42
CA LEU A 79 -15.40 19.39 14.09
C LEU A 79 -14.75 20.63 13.47
N GLN A 80 -14.34 21.60 14.31
CA GLN A 80 -13.69 22.82 13.84
C GLN A 80 -12.23 22.62 13.39
N ALA A 81 -11.57 21.57 13.88
CA ALA A 81 -10.21 21.21 13.50
C ALA A 81 -10.15 20.21 12.32
N VAL A 82 -11.30 19.69 11.87
CA VAL A 82 -11.36 18.83 10.69
C VAL A 82 -10.89 19.59 9.45
N ASP A 83 -9.93 19.01 8.73
CA ASP A 83 -9.40 19.61 7.51
C ASP A 83 -10.34 19.36 6.32
N MET A 84 -11.14 20.38 6.02
CA MET A 84 -12.03 20.43 4.86
C MET A 84 -11.31 20.87 3.57
N GLY A 85 -10.04 21.24 3.66
CA GLY A 85 -9.23 21.71 2.54
C GLY A 85 -9.38 23.20 2.22
N VAL A 86 -8.35 23.73 1.56
CA VAL A 86 -8.22 25.17 1.25
C VAL A 86 -9.36 25.68 0.36
N GLN A 87 -9.75 24.90 -0.65
CA GLN A 87 -10.77 25.33 -1.60
C GLN A 87 -12.15 25.48 -0.95
N PHE A 88 -12.50 24.56 -0.03
CA PHE A 88 -13.71 24.69 0.80
C PHE A 88 -13.71 25.99 1.60
N ASN A 89 -12.60 26.29 2.30
CA ASN A 89 -12.49 27.48 3.13
C ASN A 89 -12.64 28.78 2.32
N LEU A 90 -12.07 28.82 1.11
CA LEU A 90 -12.24 29.95 0.20
C LEU A 90 -13.68 30.12 -0.28
N GLU A 91 -14.37 29.02 -0.63
CA GLU A 91 -15.76 29.09 -1.07
C GLU A 91 -16.70 29.54 0.06
N VAL A 92 -16.51 29.05 1.29
CA VAL A 92 -17.29 29.52 2.45
C VAL A 92 -17.05 31.00 2.70
N GLY A 93 -15.79 31.46 2.66
CA GLY A 93 -15.44 32.87 2.86
C GLY A 93 -16.06 33.81 1.81
N ARG A 94 -16.15 33.37 0.55
CA ARG A 94 -16.79 34.14 -0.54
C ARG A 94 -18.30 34.18 -0.43
N SER A 95 -18.90 33.07 -0.01
CA SER A 95 -20.34 32.86 -0.07
C SER A 95 -21.11 33.48 1.09
N ARG A 96 -20.41 33.86 2.18
CA ARG A 96 -21.02 34.37 3.43
C ARG A 96 -22.17 33.48 3.92
N LEU A 97 -21.98 32.17 3.83
CA LEU A 97 -22.96 31.18 4.27
C LEU A 97 -23.21 31.32 5.78
N ASP A 98 -24.44 31.04 6.18
CA ASP A 98 -24.81 30.98 7.59
C ASP A 98 -23.93 29.94 8.33
N PRO A 99 -23.41 30.27 9.53
CA PRO A 99 -22.57 29.35 10.29
C PRO A 99 -23.21 27.98 10.59
N GLY A 100 -24.54 27.93 10.75
CA GLY A 100 -25.29 26.69 10.93
C GLY A 100 -25.19 25.78 9.70
N ILE A 101 -25.36 26.35 8.50
CA ILE A 101 -25.20 25.62 7.23
C ILE A 101 -23.77 25.12 7.07
N VAL A 102 -22.77 25.96 7.38
CA VAL A 102 -21.36 25.57 7.30
C VAL A 102 -21.07 24.40 8.24
N ASN A 103 -21.58 24.44 9.48
CA ASN A 103 -21.43 23.33 10.43
C ASN A 103 -22.11 22.05 9.92
N THR A 104 -23.31 22.13 9.33
CA THR A 104 -23.96 20.96 8.71
C THR A 104 -23.09 20.36 7.61
N ILE A 105 -22.53 21.18 6.73
CA ILE A 105 -21.64 20.70 5.66
C ILE A 105 -20.37 20.07 6.22
N LYS A 106 -19.76 20.68 7.26
CA LYS A 106 -18.59 20.10 7.94
C LYS A 106 -18.92 18.75 8.55
N THR A 107 -20.08 18.61 9.20
CA THR A 107 -20.53 17.33 9.79
C THR A 107 -20.65 16.27 8.71
N HIS A 108 -21.33 16.56 7.61
CA HIS A 108 -21.44 15.63 6.48
C HIS A 108 -20.07 15.28 5.87
N GLY A 109 -19.17 16.26 5.76
CA GLY A 109 -17.82 16.04 5.26
C GLY A 109 -16.99 15.13 6.16
N ARG A 110 -17.02 15.37 7.48
CA ARG A 110 -16.40 14.49 8.47
C ARG A 110 -16.98 13.08 8.37
N ASP A 111 -18.30 12.95 8.40
CA ASP A 111 -18.97 11.64 8.37
C ASP A 111 -18.63 10.89 7.08
N PHE A 112 -18.55 11.58 5.93
CA PHE A 112 -18.07 11.00 4.68
C PHE A 112 -16.64 10.45 4.79
N LEU A 113 -15.70 11.21 5.37
CA LEU A 113 -14.31 10.75 5.56
C LEU A 113 -14.26 9.54 6.50
N MET A 114 -15.06 9.54 7.56
CA MET A 114 -15.14 8.42 8.51
C MET A 114 -15.65 7.14 7.85
N HIS A 115 -16.71 7.25 7.04
CA HIS A 115 -17.20 6.12 6.24
C HIS A 115 -16.14 5.65 5.25
N LEU A 116 -15.48 6.58 4.54
CA LEU A 116 -14.43 6.25 3.59
C LEU A 116 -13.27 5.51 4.25
N LEU A 117 -12.81 5.93 5.44
CA LEU A 117 -11.75 5.24 6.18
C LEU A 117 -12.12 3.79 6.49
N LYS A 118 -13.35 3.54 6.95
CA LYS A 118 -13.87 2.20 7.20
C LYS A 118 -13.88 1.35 5.94
N GLU A 119 -14.40 1.90 4.84
CA GLU A 119 -14.45 1.21 3.55
C GLU A 119 -13.05 0.93 2.99
N LEU A 120 -12.06 1.80 3.24
CA LEU A 120 -10.67 1.56 2.86
C LEU A 120 -10.02 0.46 3.71
N GLN A 121 -10.28 0.43 5.04
CA GLN A 121 -9.81 -0.66 5.91
C GLN A 121 -10.34 -2.02 5.47
N GLN A 122 -11.59 -2.10 5.04
CA GLN A 122 -12.20 -3.37 4.60
C GLN A 122 -11.62 -3.92 3.30
N ARG A 123 -11.00 -3.09 2.47
CA ARG A 123 -10.34 -3.51 1.23
C ARG A 123 -8.96 -4.13 1.46
N LEU A 124 -8.49 -4.16 2.70
CA LEU A 124 -7.18 -4.69 3.02
C LEU A 124 -7.21 -6.22 3.05
N PRO A 125 -6.27 -6.88 2.34
CA PRO A 125 -6.17 -8.32 2.37
C PRO A 125 -5.54 -8.79 3.71
N SER A 126 -5.94 -9.96 4.19
CA SER A 126 -5.47 -10.50 5.49
C SER A 126 -3.98 -10.90 5.49
N ASN A 127 -3.39 -11.13 4.32
CA ASN A 127 -2.00 -11.54 4.12
C ASN A 127 -1.05 -10.36 3.84
N ILE A 128 -1.38 -9.17 4.34
CA ILE A 128 -0.65 -7.93 4.05
C ILE A 128 0.83 -7.98 4.45
N GLU A 129 1.18 -8.65 5.55
CA GLU A 129 2.59 -8.84 5.98
C GLU A 129 3.40 -9.62 4.95
N ILE A 130 2.79 -10.68 4.40
CA ILE A 130 3.43 -11.51 3.40
C ILE A 130 3.69 -10.66 2.16
N LEU A 131 2.70 -9.89 1.71
CA LEU A 131 2.83 -9.00 0.55
C LEU A 131 3.91 -7.93 0.77
N GLN A 132 3.98 -7.31 1.96
CA GLN A 132 5.02 -6.34 2.27
C GLN A 132 6.41 -6.98 2.30
N SER A 133 6.54 -8.20 2.83
CA SER A 133 7.84 -8.89 2.86
C SER A 133 8.37 -9.23 1.46
N LEU A 134 7.52 -9.21 0.41
CA LEU A 134 7.97 -9.37 -0.98
C LEU A 134 8.79 -8.18 -1.48
N ASP A 135 8.70 -7.00 -0.85
CA ASP A 135 9.61 -5.88 -1.16
C ASP A 135 11.07 -6.26 -0.97
N ALA A 136 11.35 -7.19 -0.04
CA ALA A 136 12.70 -7.70 0.16
C ALA A 136 13.26 -8.41 -1.07
N LEU A 137 12.40 -8.90 -1.98
CA LEU A 137 12.79 -9.59 -3.20
C LEU A 137 13.08 -8.64 -4.37
N THR A 138 12.88 -7.33 -4.20
CA THR A 138 13.26 -6.35 -5.22
C THR A 138 14.77 -6.38 -5.48
N PRO A 139 15.24 -6.24 -6.74
CA PRO A 139 16.67 -6.28 -7.06
C PRO A 139 17.50 -5.29 -6.22
N GLU A 140 16.94 -4.10 -6.00
CA GLU A 140 17.52 -3.03 -5.17
C GLU A 140 17.77 -3.50 -3.73
N THR A 141 16.86 -4.28 -3.16
CA THR A 141 16.97 -4.77 -1.78
C THR A 141 17.84 -6.02 -1.68
N VAL A 142 17.66 -6.98 -2.61
CA VAL A 142 18.36 -8.27 -2.61
C VAL A 142 19.86 -8.12 -2.87
N LEU A 143 20.23 -7.18 -3.76
CA LEU A 143 21.62 -6.87 -4.12
C LEU A 143 22.18 -5.70 -3.31
N GLY A 144 21.35 -5.07 -2.49
CA GLY A 144 21.71 -3.93 -1.67
C GLY A 144 22.50 -4.30 -0.41
N ILE A 145 23.13 -3.30 0.20
CA ILE A 145 23.88 -3.44 1.46
C ILE A 145 22.95 -3.78 2.64
N ARG A 146 21.69 -3.32 2.59
CA ARG A 146 20.68 -3.52 3.65
C ARG A 146 19.78 -4.71 3.36
N LYS A 147 20.39 -5.83 2.96
CA LYS A 147 19.68 -7.07 2.72
C LYS A 147 19.12 -7.63 4.04
N PRO A 148 17.80 -7.86 4.16
CA PRO A 148 17.23 -8.45 5.35
C PRO A 148 17.60 -9.93 5.50
N ARG A 149 17.57 -10.45 6.72
CA ARG A 149 17.80 -11.88 6.94
C ARG A 149 16.58 -12.67 6.47
N LEU A 150 16.82 -13.86 5.89
CA LEU A 150 15.74 -14.67 5.31
C LEU A 150 14.66 -15.03 6.35
N ASN A 151 15.07 -15.29 7.60
CA ASN A 151 14.17 -15.62 8.71
C ASN A 151 13.31 -14.44 9.22
N GLU A 152 13.63 -13.21 8.81
CA GLU A 152 12.83 -12.01 9.14
C GLU A 152 11.68 -11.81 8.12
N LEU A 153 11.65 -12.58 7.03
CA LEU A 153 10.70 -12.39 5.93
C LEU A 153 9.44 -13.23 6.12
N SER A 154 8.30 -12.56 6.29
CA SER A 154 7.01 -13.22 6.53
C SER A 154 6.56 -14.17 5.41
N PHE A 155 6.97 -13.93 4.15
CA PHE A 155 6.67 -14.84 3.04
C PHE A 155 7.31 -16.22 3.17
N LEU A 156 8.36 -16.37 3.99
CA LEU A 156 9.05 -17.66 4.16
C LEU A 156 8.10 -18.76 4.64
N SER A 157 7.08 -18.38 5.43
CA SER A 157 6.00 -19.28 5.88
C SER A 157 5.19 -19.91 4.74
N LYS A 158 5.27 -19.36 3.52
CA LYS A 158 4.57 -19.85 2.32
C LYS A 158 5.50 -20.60 1.36
N TYR A 159 6.80 -20.61 1.61
CA TYR A 159 7.74 -21.35 0.77
C TYR A 159 7.68 -22.84 1.08
N THR A 160 7.64 -23.67 0.02
CA THR A 160 7.45 -25.13 0.13
C THR A 160 8.69 -25.94 -0.27
N GLY A 161 9.78 -25.28 -0.65
CA GLY A 161 11.03 -25.93 -1.08
C GLY A 161 12.02 -26.18 0.05
N ASP A 162 13.24 -26.55 -0.33
CA ASP A 162 14.36 -26.72 0.61
C ASP A 162 14.81 -25.36 1.16
N LEU A 163 14.61 -25.16 2.47
CA LEU A 163 14.98 -23.93 3.17
C LEU A 163 16.50 -23.74 3.28
N GLY A 164 17.27 -24.84 3.35
CA GLY A 164 18.73 -24.78 3.39
C GLY A 164 19.31 -24.30 2.07
N GLN A 165 18.80 -24.84 0.96
CA GLN A 165 19.17 -24.35 -0.38
C GLN A 165 18.75 -22.90 -0.59
N LEU A 166 17.55 -22.51 -0.14
CA LEU A 166 17.07 -21.14 -0.24
C LEU A 166 17.96 -20.16 0.54
N ASP A 167 18.38 -20.50 1.76
CA ASP A 167 19.27 -19.66 2.55
C ASP A 167 20.64 -19.52 1.88
N GLU A 168 21.20 -20.60 1.36
CA GLU A 168 22.47 -20.53 0.62
C GLU A 168 22.36 -19.63 -0.62
N GLN A 169 21.29 -19.80 -1.41
CA GLN A 169 21.01 -18.95 -2.57
C GLN A 169 20.81 -17.50 -2.17
N TRP A 170 20.07 -17.25 -1.08
CA TRP A 170 19.85 -15.91 -0.55
C TRP A 170 21.17 -15.24 -0.20
N GLN A 171 22.10 -15.91 0.47
CA GLN A 171 23.40 -15.32 0.81
C GLN A 171 24.27 -15.05 -0.43
N ARG A 172 24.24 -15.94 -1.43
CA ARG A 172 25.17 -15.91 -2.57
C ARG A 172 24.70 -15.04 -3.74
N ILE A 173 23.41 -14.73 -3.85
CA ILE A 173 22.83 -14.00 -5.00
C ILE A 173 23.54 -12.68 -5.37
N GLY A 174 24.17 -12.00 -4.42
CA GLY A 174 24.93 -10.77 -4.67
C GLY A 174 26.32 -10.99 -5.29
N THR A 175 26.86 -12.21 -5.20
CA THR A 175 28.19 -12.58 -5.72
C THR A 175 28.14 -13.50 -6.93
N VAL A 176 26.94 -13.93 -7.34
CA VAL A 176 26.74 -14.74 -8.54
C VAL A 176 27.03 -13.90 -9.78
N ALA A 177 27.81 -14.45 -10.71
CA ALA A 177 28.03 -13.87 -12.02
C ALA A 177 26.77 -14.06 -12.88
N TRP A 178 26.01 -12.99 -13.08
CA TRP A 178 24.84 -13.01 -13.94
C TRP A 178 25.28 -13.16 -15.41
N PRO A 179 24.79 -14.16 -16.15
CA PRO A 179 25.05 -14.28 -17.58
C PRO A 179 24.53 -13.03 -18.29
N LYS A 180 25.34 -12.42 -19.16
CA LYS A 180 24.95 -11.20 -19.88
C LYS A 180 23.89 -11.44 -20.96
N ASP A 181 23.69 -12.69 -21.36
CA ASP A 181 22.79 -13.07 -22.45
C ASP A 181 22.06 -14.38 -22.12
N THR A 182 20.89 -14.28 -21.50
CA THR A 182 19.92 -15.39 -21.51
C THR A 182 18.79 -15.01 -22.45
N HIS A 183 18.80 -15.56 -23.67
CA HIS A 183 17.61 -15.62 -24.50
C HIS A 183 16.52 -16.33 -23.70
N VAL A 184 15.53 -15.57 -23.22
CA VAL A 184 14.37 -16.11 -22.50
C VAL A 184 13.50 -16.85 -23.51
N THR A 185 13.73 -18.15 -23.69
CA THR A 185 12.77 -19.00 -24.39
C THR A 185 11.63 -19.30 -23.43
N HIS A 186 10.49 -18.64 -23.66
CA HIS A 186 9.21 -18.98 -23.05
C HIS A 186 8.85 -20.42 -23.39
N ASN A 187 9.05 -21.35 -22.47
CA ASN A 187 8.33 -22.62 -22.46
C ASN A 187 7.34 -22.57 -21.31
N GLY A 188 6.06 -22.74 -21.63
CA GLY A 188 4.93 -22.60 -20.71
C GLY A 188 5.09 -23.44 -19.46
N GLY A 189 5.07 -22.78 -18.30
CA GLY A 189 5.28 -23.40 -16.99
C GLY A 189 6.27 -22.57 -16.18
N GLY A 190 5.79 -21.47 -15.59
CA GLY A 190 6.63 -20.53 -14.87
C GLY A 190 7.23 -21.11 -13.61
N ILE A 191 8.50 -21.54 -13.68
CA ILE A 191 9.49 -21.49 -12.59
C ILE A 191 10.85 -21.23 -13.26
N LEU A 192 11.55 -20.18 -12.81
CA LEU A 192 12.97 -19.97 -13.14
C LEU A 192 13.77 -21.05 -12.41
N VAL A 193 14.08 -22.15 -13.09
CA VAL A 193 15.10 -23.09 -12.64
C VAL A 193 16.45 -22.51 -13.07
N LEU A 194 17.25 -22.09 -12.10
CA LEU A 194 18.69 -21.96 -12.31
C LEU A 194 19.23 -23.38 -12.45
N SER A 195 19.12 -23.94 -13.66
CA SER A 195 19.83 -25.17 -14.02
C SER A 195 21.31 -24.81 -14.12
N GLY A 196 22.00 -24.83 -12.98
CA GLY A 196 23.44 -24.95 -12.96
C GLY A 196 23.78 -26.37 -13.37
N ASP A 197 24.40 -26.53 -14.54
CA ASP A 197 25.07 -27.75 -14.95
C ASP A 197 26.13 -28.13 -13.90
N PHE A 198 25.71 -28.92 -12.90
CA PHE A 198 26.63 -29.68 -12.07
C PHE A 198 27.11 -30.85 -12.92
N ASN A 199 28.14 -30.60 -13.73
CA ASN A 199 28.88 -31.64 -14.43
C ASN A 199 29.68 -32.45 -13.38
N ALA A 200 29.00 -33.32 -12.65
CA ALA A 200 29.63 -34.37 -11.85
C ALA A 200 30.06 -35.48 -12.81
N HIS A 201 31.31 -35.41 -13.25
CA HIS A 201 31.98 -36.54 -13.89
C HIS A 201 31.92 -37.76 -12.96
N HIS A 202 31.06 -38.72 -13.33
CA HIS A 202 31.12 -40.09 -12.86
C HIS A 202 32.43 -40.73 -13.36
N PRO A 203 33.06 -41.59 -12.54
CA PRO A 203 33.43 -42.88 -13.06
C PRO A 203 32.72 -43.98 -12.26
N LEU A 204 31.95 -44.77 -12.99
CA LEU A 204 31.44 -46.07 -12.56
C LEU A 204 32.65 -47.02 -12.40
N MET A 205 32.90 -47.49 -11.18
CA MET A 205 33.53 -48.79 -10.95
C MET A 205 32.42 -49.75 -10.52
N GLU A 206 32.07 -50.67 -11.40
CA GLU A 206 31.38 -51.91 -11.05
C GLU A 206 32.41 -53.05 -10.93
N PRO A 207 32.10 -54.09 -10.12
CA PRO A 207 33.07 -55.07 -9.58
C PRO A 207 33.60 -56.09 -10.59
#